data_AF-A0A174CC50-F1
#
_entry.id   AF-A0A174CC50-F1
#
_cell.length_a   1.000
_cell.length_b   1.000
_cell.length_c   1.000
_cell.angle_alpha   90.00
_cell.angle_beta   90.00
_cell.angle_gamma   90.00
#
_symmetry.space_group_name_H-M   'P 1'
#
loop_
_entity.id
_entity.type
_entity.pdbx_description
1 polymer ?
#
loop_
_entity_poly.entity_id
_entity_poly.type
_entity_poly.pdbx_seq_one_letter_code
_entity_poly.pdbx_strand_id
1 'polypeptide(L)' 'MRLLLQVGRRLERYGRPCHSGEDRRLIDRAKALLMDRHGITEEQAHYYLQKKSMDSRTKLAQTARLVLDSKTME' A
#
# COMPACT_ATOMS: atom_id res chain seq x y z
N MET A 1 -8.38 -2.01 -41.63
CA MET A 1 -8.87 -2.88 -40.54
C MET A 1 -8.04 -2.64 -39.29
N ARG A 2 -8.70 -2.55 -38.13
CA ARG A 2 -8.23 -2.03 -36.83
C ARG A 2 -6.92 -2.66 -36.32
N LEU A 3 -6.02 -1.80 -35.82
CA LEU A 3 -5.00 -2.19 -34.84
C LEU A 3 -4.96 -1.11 -33.75
N LEU A 4 -5.95 -1.17 -32.85
CA LEU A 4 -5.98 -0.34 -31.66
C LEU A 4 -6.06 -1.24 -30.43
N LEU A 5 -5.10 -0.99 -29.53
CA LEU A 5 -5.22 -1.17 -28.09
C LEU A 5 -5.14 -2.60 -27.56
N GLN A 6 -3.93 -3.15 -27.68
CA GLN A 6 -3.38 -4.15 -26.78
C GLN A 6 -3.09 -3.57 -25.39
N VAL A 7 -4.06 -2.95 -24.70
CA VAL A 7 -3.89 -2.52 -23.28
C VAL A 7 -5.20 -2.63 -22.47
N GLY A 8 -5.91 -3.75 -22.60
CA GLY A 8 -7.25 -3.90 -22.01
C GLY A 8 -7.39 -4.83 -20.80
N ARG A 9 -6.33 -5.48 -20.28
CA ARG A 9 -6.45 -6.45 -19.17
C ARG A 9 -5.33 -6.34 -18.13
N ARG A 10 -5.01 -5.12 -17.67
CA ARG A 10 -3.97 -4.87 -16.65
C ARG A 10 -4.53 -4.60 -15.24
N LEU A 11 -5.83 -4.79 -14.99
CA LEU A 11 -6.46 -4.49 -13.69
C LEU A 11 -7.14 -5.69 -13.04
N GLU A 12 -6.94 -6.91 -13.54
CA GLU A 12 -7.64 -8.10 -13.07
C GLU A 12 -6.86 -8.90 -12.00
N ARG A 13 -6.02 -8.22 -11.22
CA ARG A 13 -5.33 -8.83 -10.06
C ARG A 13 -5.52 -8.07 -8.75
N TYR A 14 -6.62 -7.32 -8.61
CA TYR A 14 -7.11 -6.96 -7.28
C TYR A 14 -7.87 -8.14 -6.66
N GLY A 15 -7.21 -9.30 -6.61
CA GLY A 15 -7.71 -10.47 -5.90
C GLY A 15 -8.22 -10.02 -4.53
N ARG A 16 -9.44 -10.43 -4.19
CA ARG A 16 -9.99 -10.23 -2.86
C ARG A 16 -9.02 -10.89 -1.86
N PRO A 17 -8.36 -10.18 -0.95
CA PRO A 17 -7.76 -10.83 0.18
C PRO A 17 -8.84 -10.85 1.26
N CYS A 18 -9.37 -12.04 1.54
CA CYS A 18 -10.28 -12.28 2.64
C CYS A 18 -9.53 -12.26 3.99
N HIS A 19 -8.58 -11.34 4.17
CA HIS A 19 -7.65 -11.25 5.30
C HIS A 19 -7.71 -9.88 5.98
N SER A 20 -8.90 -9.30 6.13
CA SER A 20 -9.10 -7.98 6.74
C SER A 20 -8.36 -7.78 8.08
N GLY A 21 -8.10 -8.86 8.84
CA GLY A 21 -7.29 -8.81 10.06
C GLY A 21 -5.79 -8.66 9.82
N GLU A 22 -5.21 -9.37 8.85
CA GLU A 22 -3.78 -9.32 8.55
C GLU A 22 -3.40 -8.02 7.83
N ASP A 23 -4.25 -7.58 6.89
CA ASP A 23 -4.13 -6.28 6.22
C ASP A 23 -4.12 -5.13 7.24
N ARG A 24 -4.99 -5.20 8.26
CA ARG A 24 -5.06 -4.18 9.32
C ARG A 24 -3.80 -4.19 10.19
N ARG A 25 -3.24 -5.36 10.50
CA ARG A 25 -1.96 -5.48 11.22
C ARG A 25 -0.79 -4.91 10.43
N LEU A 26 -0.75 -5.12 9.10
CA LEU A 26 0.28 -4.54 8.24
C LEU A 26 0.20 -3.01 8.23
N ILE A 27 -1.01 -2.46 8.09
CA ILE A 27 -1.25 -1.02 8.14
C ILE A 27 -0.82 -0.44 9.49
N ASP A 28 -1.19 -1.09 10.59
CA ASP A 28 -0.86 -0.65 11.94
C ASP A 28 0.66 -0.62 12.19
N ARG A 29 1.36 -1.69 11.82
CA ARG A 29 2.83 -1.75 11.89
C ARG A 29 3.50 -0.69 11.02
N ALA A 30 2.99 -0.47 9.80
CA ALA A 30 3.54 0.56 8.92
C ALA A 30 3.31 1.97 9.49
N LYS A 31 2.15 2.23 10.12
CA LYS A 31 1.89 3.48 10.83
C LYS A 31 2.87 3.66 11.97
N ALA A 32 3.02 2.67 12.86
CA ALA A 32 3.95 2.74 13.98
C ALA A 32 5.38 3.03 13.53
N LEU A 33 5.81 2.41 12.42
CA LEU A 33 7.12 2.68 11.81
C LEU A 33 7.24 4.11 11.28
N LEU A 34 6.19 4.64 10.64
CA LEU A 34 6.19 6.03 10.18
C LEU A 34 6.20 7.02 11.35
N MET A 35 5.52 6.69 12.45
CA MET A 35 5.56 7.47 13.69
C MET A 35 6.96 7.47 14.30
N ASP A 36 7.62 6.31 14.37
CA ASP A 36 9.00 6.19 14.87
C ASP A 36 10.02 6.91 13.98
N ARG A 37 9.97 6.70 12.65
CA ARG A 37 10.93 7.29 11.71
C ARG A 37 10.77 8.79 11.50
N HIS A 38 9.54 9.27 11.41
CA HIS A 38 9.26 10.67 11.07
C HIS A 38 8.78 11.51 12.27
N GLY A 39 8.53 10.90 13.43
CA GLY A 39 8.00 11.61 14.60
C GLY A 39 6.58 12.17 14.38
N ILE A 40 5.81 11.59 13.45
CA ILE A 40 4.48 12.08 13.06
C ILE A 40 3.37 11.40 13.86
N THR A 41 2.20 12.02 13.95
CA THR A 41 1.03 11.45 14.61
C THR A 41 0.40 10.32 13.79
N GLU A 42 -0.45 9.50 14.40
CA GLU A 42 -1.09 8.37 13.72
C GLU A 42 -1.91 8.81 12.49
N GLU A 43 -2.64 9.93 12.60
CA GLU A 43 -3.42 10.50 11.50
C GLU A 43 -2.53 10.87 10.31
N GLN A 44 -1.37 11.48 10.59
CA GLN A 44 -0.41 11.86 9.57
C GLN A 44 0.28 10.64 8.96
N ALA A 45 0.58 9.61 9.74
CA ALA A 45 1.08 8.34 9.24
C ALA A 45 0.05 7.65 8.32
N HIS A 46 -1.23 7.70 8.69
CA HIS A 46 -2.31 7.18 7.85
C HIS A 46 -2.44 7.97 6.54
N TYR A 47 -2.41 9.31 6.61
CA TYR A 47 -2.44 10.18 5.44
C TYR A 47 -1.25 9.91 4.51
N TYR A 48 -0.04 9.78 5.06
CA TYR A 48 1.15 9.46 4.28
C TYR A 48 1.02 8.13 3.55
N LEU A 49 0.55 7.09 4.25
CA LEU A 49 0.35 5.77 3.68
C LEU A 49 -0.73 5.78 2.58
N GLN A 50 -1.81 6.54 2.80
CA GLN A 50 -2.88 6.73 1.81
C GLN A 50 -2.38 7.47 0.58
N LYS A 51 -1.62 8.55 0.75
CA LYS A 51 -1.02 9.32 -0.34
C LYS A 51 -0.09 8.45 -1.19
N LYS A 52 0.75 7.65 -0.53
CA LYS A 52 1.68 6.71 -1.20
C LYS A 52 0.93 5.60 -1.95
N SER A 53 -0.16 5.10 -1.39
CA SER A 53 -1.07 4.15 -2.04
C SER A 53 -1.71 4.72 -3.31
N MET A 54 -2.14 5.98 -3.28
CA MET A 54 -2.68 6.68 -4.46
C MET A 54 -1.64 6.89 -5.55
N ASP A 55 -0.44 7.33 -5.18
CA ASP A 55 0.68 7.56 -6.11
C ASP A 55 1.12 6.27 -6.80
N SER A 56 1.24 5.19 -6.03
CA SER A 56 1.62 3.86 -6.53
C SER A 56 0.46 3.08 -7.16
N ARG A 57 -0.78 3.62 -7.14
CA ARG A 57 -2.02 2.93 -7.54
C ARG A 57 -2.13 1.49 -6.98
N THR A 58 -1.76 1.29 -5.72
CA THR A 58 -1.86 -0.01 -5.05
C THR A 58 -2.76 0.07 -3.81
N LYS A 59 -3.20 -1.08 -3.28
CA LYS A 59 -4.00 -1.12 -2.04
C LYS A 59 -3.18 -0.61 -0.85
N LEU A 60 -3.84 0.03 0.11
CA LEU A 60 -3.21 0.56 1.33
C LEU A 60 -2.39 -0.51 2.08
N ALA A 61 -2.93 -1.72 2.24
CA ALA A 61 -2.24 -2.82 2.90
C ALA A 61 -1.03 -3.36 2.12
N GLN A 62 -1.09 -3.33 0.77
CA GLN A 62 0.06 -3.65 -0.07
C GLN A 62 1.16 -2.59 0.08
N THR A 63 0.78 -1.31 0.10
CA THR A 63 1.73 -0.21 0.37
C THR A 63 2.36 -0.35 1.76
N ALA A 64 1.57 -0.68 2.78
CA ALA A 64 2.05 -0.94 4.14
C ALA A 64 3.10 -2.06 4.16
N ARG A 65 2.82 -3.16 3.47
CA ARG A 65 3.75 -4.28 3.34
C ARG A 65 5.06 -3.88 2.65
N LEU A 66 5.00 -3.08 1.58
CA LEU A 66 6.19 -2.58 0.89
C LEU A 66 7.03 -1.66 1.78
N VAL A 67 6.39 -0.80 2.58
CA VAL A 67 7.10 0.07 3.54
C VAL A 67 7.79 -0.77 4.63
N LEU A 68 7.14 -1.82 5.13
CA LEU A 68 7.74 -2.74 6.11
C LEU A 68 8.87 -3.58 5.49
N ASP A 69 8.72 -4.04 4.25
CA ASP A 69 9.74 -4.78 3.52
C ASP A 69 10.99 -3.91 3.28
N SER A 70 10.79 -2.64 2.91
CA SER A 70 11.89 -1.68 2.75
C SER A 70 12.71 -1.44 4.04
N LYS A 71 12.12 -1.68 5.22
CA LYS A 71 12.83 -1.62 6.50
C LYS A 71 13.64 -2.89 6.77
N THR A 72 13.18 -4.04 6.25
CA THR A 72 13.83 -5.33 6.49
C THR A 72 15.09 -5.51 5.64
N MET A 73 15.22 -4.72 4.57
CA MET A 73 16.38 -4.73 3.66
C MET A 73 17.45 -3.68 4.00
N GLU A 74 17.34 -3.00 5.14
CA GLU A 74 18.32 -2.02 5.68
C GLU A 74 19.00 -2.59 6.93
#